data_AF-E0RUZ1-F1
#
_entry.id   AF-E0RUZ1-F1
#
_cell.length_a   1.000
_cell.length_b   1.000
_cell.length_c   1.000
_cell.angle_alpha   90.00
_cell.angle_beta   90.00
_cell.angle_gamma   90.00
#
_symmetry.space_group_name_H-M   'P 1'
#
loop_
_entity.id
_entity.type
_entity.pdbx_description
1 polymer ?
#
loop_
_entity_poly.entity_id
_entity_poly.type
_entity_poly.pdbx_seq_one_letter_code
_entity_poly.pdbx_strand_id
1 'polypeptide(L)'
;MHKLRLKFSKNGPIKFIGHLDVMRYFQKAIRRAELDIKYSEGFSPHQVISFAQPLSVGATSDGEYMDMTLNSMISTEDVKNKLNEVMNEGIEILAVTELGEKDDKAMTLAYAAKYTIKFRESLKPDFDWISEFKKYLDNDTLPAMKKTKSGEKEIDMKPMIFDYSFDEENESVTLLLSMSSLATLKPALLFGGFMKSKGIELNNNALDIHRIDIYKLCDGDKPYIEPFITDDITTRFYLNV
;
A
#
# COMPACT_ATOMS: atom_id res chain seq x y z
N MET A 1 11.32 -13.68 -22.36
CA MET A 1 10.49 -13.67 -21.14
C MET A 1 10.92 -12.47 -20.33
N HIS A 2 9.97 -11.59 -20.00
CA HIS A 2 10.22 -10.30 -19.37
C HIS A 2 9.43 -10.25 -18.06
N LYS A 3 10.13 -10.13 -16.93
CA LYS A 3 9.50 -9.90 -15.63
C LYS A 3 9.37 -8.41 -15.45
N LEU A 4 8.16 -7.91 -15.24
CA LEU A 4 7.89 -6.49 -15.12
C LEU A 4 7.31 -6.18 -13.75
N ARG A 5 7.68 -5.03 -13.20
CA ARG A 5 7.00 -4.40 -12.08
C ARG A 5 6.30 -3.14 -12.54
N LEU A 6 5.04 -3.01 -12.17
CA LEU A 6 4.17 -1.90 -12.50
C LEU A 6 3.82 -1.16 -11.21
N LYS A 7 3.88 0.17 -11.25
CA LYS A 7 3.27 1.07 -10.27
C LYS A 7 1.94 1.55 -10.82
N PHE A 8 0.89 1.52 -10.03
CA PHE A 8 -0.42 2.03 -10.42
C PHE A 8 -1.12 2.80 -9.30
N SER A 9 -1.96 3.76 -9.69
CA SER A 9 -2.88 4.45 -8.79
C SER A 9 -4.25 3.76 -8.77
N LYS A 10 -4.98 3.92 -7.67
CA LYS A 10 -6.33 3.41 -7.46
C LYS A 10 -7.17 4.48 -6.74
N ASN A 11 -7.90 5.27 -7.52
CA ASN A 11 -8.61 6.47 -7.09
C ASN A 11 -10.09 6.45 -7.53
N GLY A 12 -10.90 7.34 -6.95
CA GLY A 12 -12.32 7.46 -7.34
C GLY A 12 -13.21 6.28 -6.89
N PRO A 13 -14.32 6.00 -7.59
CA PRO A 13 -15.32 5.01 -7.19
C PRO A 13 -14.79 3.57 -7.10
N ILE A 14 -13.71 3.25 -7.83
CA ILE A 14 -13.05 1.93 -7.80
C ILE A 14 -12.50 1.59 -6.39
N LYS A 15 -12.42 2.56 -5.47
CA LYS A 15 -12.00 2.31 -4.09
C LYS A 15 -12.86 1.27 -3.37
N PHE A 16 -14.10 1.08 -3.80
CA PHE A 16 -15.06 0.16 -3.17
C PHE A 16 -14.98 -1.30 -3.66
N ILE A 17 -14.17 -1.63 -4.66
CA ILE A 17 -13.98 -3.03 -5.08
C ILE A 17 -12.89 -3.72 -4.26
N GLY A 18 -13.08 -5.01 -4.01
CA GLY A 18 -12.13 -5.83 -3.25
C GLY A 18 -10.89 -6.23 -4.07
N HIS A 19 -9.89 -6.78 -3.38
CA HIS A 19 -8.62 -7.17 -4.00
C HIS A 19 -8.79 -8.17 -5.16
N LEU A 20 -9.67 -9.16 -5.02
CA LEU A 20 -9.93 -10.15 -6.07
C LEU A 20 -10.53 -9.52 -7.34
N ASP A 21 -11.33 -8.46 -7.18
CA ASP A 21 -11.91 -7.75 -8.32
C ASP A 21 -10.87 -6.88 -9.03
N VAL A 22 -9.94 -6.28 -8.28
CA VAL A 22 -8.75 -5.61 -8.85
C VAL A 22 -7.91 -6.62 -9.65
N MET A 23 -7.66 -7.82 -9.11
CA MET A 23 -6.92 -8.86 -9.83
C MET A 23 -7.62 -9.24 -11.14
N ARG A 24 -8.93 -9.49 -11.10
CA ARG A 24 -9.73 -9.81 -12.30
C ARG A 24 -9.75 -8.66 -13.31
N TYR A 25 -9.80 -7.42 -12.82
CA TYR A 25 -9.72 -6.23 -13.65
C TYR A 25 -8.41 -6.19 -14.42
N PHE A 26 -7.26 -6.35 -13.75
CA PHE A 26 -5.96 -6.39 -14.40
C PHE A 26 -5.84 -7.54 -15.40
N GLN A 27 -6.36 -8.73 -15.07
CA GLN A 27 -6.37 -9.85 -16.01
C GLN A 27 -7.11 -9.54 -17.32
N LYS A 28 -8.23 -8.82 -17.22
CA LYS A 28 -9.00 -8.36 -18.38
C LYS A 28 -8.31 -7.22 -19.12
N ALA A 29 -7.72 -6.27 -18.41
CA ALA A 29 -6.97 -5.16 -19.00
C ALA A 29 -5.77 -5.66 -19.80
N ILE A 30 -4.95 -6.57 -19.23
CA ILE A 30 -3.81 -7.20 -19.91
C ILE A 30 -4.24 -7.88 -21.22
N ARG A 31 -5.38 -8.58 -21.21
CA ARG A 31 -5.93 -9.22 -22.42
C ARG A 31 -6.41 -8.19 -23.46
N ARG A 32 -7.07 -7.12 -23.02
CA ARG A 32 -7.56 -6.03 -23.90
C ARG A 32 -6.43 -5.21 -24.51
N ALA A 33 -5.34 -5.06 -23.78
CA ALA A 33 -4.11 -4.41 -24.23
C ALA A 33 -3.28 -5.28 -25.18
N GLU A 34 -3.74 -6.50 -25.48
CA GLU A 34 -3.06 -7.46 -26.36
C GLU A 34 -1.61 -7.76 -25.93
N LEU A 35 -1.34 -7.72 -24.63
CA LEU A 35 -0.03 -8.06 -24.09
C LEU A 35 0.16 -9.58 -24.08
N ASP A 36 1.33 -10.03 -24.55
CA ASP A 36 1.74 -11.43 -24.61
C ASP A 36 2.11 -11.96 -23.21
N ILE A 37 1.09 -12.07 -22.34
CA ILE A 37 1.21 -12.48 -20.94
C ILE A 37 1.53 -13.97 -20.80
N LYS A 38 2.50 -14.30 -19.94
CA LYS A 38 2.79 -15.68 -19.55
C LYS A 38 1.63 -16.27 -18.75
N TYR A 39 1.31 -17.52 -19.03
CA TYR A 39 0.42 -18.34 -18.21
C TYR A 39 1.18 -19.40 -17.40
N SER A 40 0.62 -19.81 -16.27
CA SER A 40 1.14 -20.91 -15.45
C SER A 40 0.97 -22.28 -16.13
N GLU A 41 1.87 -23.22 -15.80
CA GLU A 41 2.00 -24.52 -16.48
C GLU A 41 1.15 -25.64 -15.86
N GLY A 42 0.01 -25.30 -15.23
CA GLY A 42 -0.88 -26.25 -14.53
C GLY A 42 -2.19 -26.57 -15.26
N PHE A 43 -3.01 -27.45 -14.68
CA PHE A 43 -4.32 -27.84 -15.21
C PHE A 43 -5.35 -26.69 -15.33
N SER A 44 -5.09 -25.55 -14.70
CA SER A 44 -5.88 -24.33 -14.84
C SER A 44 -4.94 -23.13 -15.03
N PRO A 45 -4.48 -22.91 -16.28
CA PRO A 45 -3.54 -21.86 -16.60
C PRO A 45 -4.12 -20.49 -16.23
N HIS A 46 -3.36 -19.75 -15.45
CA HIS A 46 -3.68 -18.37 -15.05
C HIS A 46 -2.52 -17.46 -15.42
N GLN A 47 -2.82 -16.20 -15.68
CA GLN A 47 -1.80 -15.20 -15.94
C GLN A 47 -0.82 -15.15 -14.76
N VAL A 48 0.47 -15.11 -15.05
CA VAL A 48 1.53 -14.98 -14.05
C VAL A 48 1.60 -13.52 -13.61
N ILE A 49 0.75 -13.17 -12.65
CA ILE A 49 0.66 -11.85 -12.02
C ILE A 49 0.67 -11.99 -10.49
N SER A 50 1.22 -11.01 -9.78
CA SER A 50 1.17 -10.93 -8.31
C SER A 50 1.19 -9.49 -7.84
N PHE A 51 0.40 -9.16 -6.83
CA PHE A 51 0.37 -7.81 -6.23
C PHE A 51 1.27 -7.75 -5.00
N ALA A 52 1.84 -6.59 -4.71
CA ALA A 52 2.66 -6.38 -3.54
C ALA A 52 1.86 -6.60 -2.25
N GLN A 53 0.76 -5.86 -2.11
CA GLN A 53 -0.13 -5.93 -0.95
C GLN A 53 -1.56 -5.59 -1.37
N PRO A 54 -2.58 -6.12 -0.68
CA PRO A 54 -3.95 -5.67 -0.87
C PRO A 54 -4.17 -4.29 -0.25
N LEU A 55 -4.94 -3.45 -0.94
CA LEU A 55 -5.48 -2.20 -0.41
C LEU A 55 -6.84 -2.46 0.25
N SER A 56 -7.10 -1.86 1.41
CA SER A 56 -8.40 -1.98 2.08
C SER A 56 -9.53 -1.39 1.22
N VAL A 57 -10.72 -1.99 1.29
CA VAL A 57 -11.91 -1.44 0.65
C VAL A 57 -12.20 -0.05 1.23
N GLY A 58 -12.55 0.90 0.36
CA GLY A 58 -12.79 2.30 0.71
C GLY A 58 -11.54 3.17 0.73
N ALA A 59 -10.34 2.59 0.64
CA ALA A 59 -9.08 3.34 0.56
C ALA A 59 -8.68 3.62 -0.90
N THR A 60 -7.96 4.73 -1.06
CA THR A 60 -7.34 5.16 -2.32
C THR A 60 -5.82 5.03 -2.25
N SER A 61 -5.13 5.06 -3.39
CA SER A 61 -3.67 4.93 -3.42
C SER A 61 -3.06 5.50 -4.68
N ASP A 62 -1.85 6.05 -4.57
CA ASP A 62 -1.01 6.48 -5.70
C ASP A 62 0.23 5.59 -5.90
N GLY A 63 0.39 4.53 -5.10
CA GLY A 63 1.58 3.70 -5.11
C GLY A 63 1.30 2.25 -4.78
N GLU A 64 0.44 1.61 -5.59
CA GLU A 64 0.28 0.16 -5.57
C GLU A 64 1.20 -0.50 -6.59
N TYR A 65 1.64 -1.72 -6.30
CA TYR A 65 2.57 -2.46 -7.14
C TYR A 65 2.04 -3.83 -7.54
N MET A 66 2.28 -4.18 -8.81
CA MET A 66 2.01 -5.50 -9.36
C MET A 66 3.22 -5.96 -10.18
N ASP A 67 3.61 -7.21 -10.00
CA ASP A 67 4.55 -7.89 -10.88
C ASP A 67 3.78 -8.74 -11.90
N MET A 68 4.25 -8.76 -13.16
CA MET A 68 3.73 -9.64 -14.21
C MET A 68 4.87 -10.23 -15.05
N THR A 69 4.60 -11.29 -15.80
CA THR A 69 5.60 -11.88 -16.71
C THR A 69 5.05 -11.95 -18.12
N LEU A 70 5.73 -11.33 -19.09
CA LEU A 70 5.39 -11.40 -20.52
C LEU A 70 6.32 -12.39 -21.23
N ASN A 71 5.84 -13.07 -22.27
CA ASN A 71 6.69 -13.88 -23.14
C ASN A 71 7.54 -12.97 -24.04
N SER A 72 6.92 -11.93 -24.59
CA SER A 72 7.53 -10.90 -25.44
C SER A 72 6.99 -9.49 -25.12
N MET A 73 7.77 -8.44 -25.42
CA MET A 73 7.35 -7.04 -25.34
C MET A 73 8.19 -6.17 -26.28
N ILE A 74 7.71 -4.97 -26.59
CA ILE A 74 8.48 -3.95 -27.34
C ILE A 74 9.36 -3.15 -26.38
N SER A 75 8.75 -2.53 -25.37
CA SER A 75 9.42 -1.78 -24.32
C SER A 75 8.52 -1.64 -23.10
N THR A 76 9.07 -1.24 -21.94
CA THR A 76 8.28 -0.94 -20.74
C THR A 76 7.30 0.22 -20.97
N GLU A 77 7.68 1.20 -21.80
CA GLU A 77 6.84 2.34 -22.16
C GLU A 77 5.67 1.92 -23.07
N ASP A 78 5.89 1.04 -24.05
CA ASP A 78 4.81 0.46 -24.87
C ASP A 78 3.80 -0.30 -24.00
N VAL A 79 4.30 -1.09 -23.03
CA VAL A 79 3.45 -1.81 -22.06
C VAL A 79 2.61 -0.83 -21.22
N LYS A 80 3.23 0.24 -20.71
CA LYS A 80 2.54 1.28 -19.94
C LYS A 80 1.41 1.91 -20.76
N ASN A 81 1.71 2.32 -21.99
CA ASN A 81 0.76 3.03 -22.86
C ASN A 81 -0.41 2.12 -23.26
N LYS A 82 -0.15 0.90 -23.73
CA LYS A 82 -1.20 -0.08 -24.08
C LYS A 82 -2.13 -0.41 -22.93
N LEU A 83 -1.60 -0.51 -21.71
CA LEU A 83 -2.42 -0.71 -20.52
C LEU A 83 -3.31 0.50 -20.27
N ASN A 84 -2.74 1.70 -20.23
CA ASN A 84 -3.50 2.93 -19.96
C ASN A 84 -4.58 3.21 -21.02
N GLU A 85 -4.38 2.85 -22.29
CA GLU A 85 -5.39 2.96 -23.35
C GLU A 85 -6.66 2.12 -23.08
N VAL A 86 -6.54 1.04 -22.30
CA VAL A 86 -7.66 0.12 -22.03
C VAL A 86 -8.17 0.17 -20.59
N MET A 87 -7.50 0.92 -19.71
CA MET A 87 -7.93 1.11 -18.33
C MET A 87 -9.22 1.96 -18.24
N ASN A 88 -10.02 1.70 -17.21
CA ASN A 88 -11.14 2.53 -16.82
C ASN A 88 -10.69 3.63 -15.85
N GLU A 89 -11.51 4.67 -15.75
CA GLU A 89 -11.36 5.73 -14.76
C GLU A 89 -11.12 5.17 -13.35
N GLY A 90 -10.14 5.75 -12.66
CA GLY A 90 -9.75 5.39 -11.31
C GLY A 90 -8.61 4.38 -11.20
N ILE A 91 -8.12 3.79 -12.29
CA ILE A 91 -6.85 3.04 -12.30
C ILE A 91 -5.95 3.57 -13.41
N GLU A 92 -4.72 3.94 -13.04
CA GLU A 92 -3.71 4.45 -13.98
C GLU A 92 -2.37 3.75 -13.72
N ILE A 93 -1.69 3.31 -14.79
CA ILE A 93 -0.31 2.82 -14.71
C ILE A 93 0.63 4.02 -14.73
N LEU A 94 1.32 4.22 -13.60
CA LEU A 94 2.22 5.34 -13.39
C LEU A 94 3.62 5.05 -13.92
N ALA A 95 4.11 3.82 -13.70
CA ALA A 95 5.45 3.41 -14.11
C ALA A 95 5.52 1.90 -14.37
N VAL A 96 6.45 1.50 -15.24
CA VAL A 96 6.76 0.10 -15.56
C VAL A 96 8.27 -0.04 -15.63
N THR A 97 8.84 -1.00 -14.91
CA THR A 97 10.26 -1.35 -14.98
C THR A 97 10.43 -2.85 -15.22
N GLU A 98 11.54 -3.22 -15.85
CA GLU A 98 11.92 -4.62 -16.04
C GLU A 98 12.77 -5.10 -14.86
N LEU A 99 12.43 -6.28 -14.35
CA LEU A 99 13.09 -6.92 -13.22
C LEU A 99 14.16 -7.89 -13.74
N GLY A 100 15.34 -7.82 -13.14
CA GLY A 100 16.41 -8.80 -13.32
C GLY A 100 16.08 -10.16 -12.70
N GLU A 101 16.92 -11.16 -12.98
CA GLU A 101 16.69 -12.52 -12.47
C GLU A 101 16.74 -12.62 -10.95
N LYS A 102 17.55 -11.78 -10.31
CA LYS A 102 17.79 -11.75 -8.87
C LYS A 102 16.84 -10.84 -8.11
N ASP A 103 15.98 -10.10 -8.81
CA ASP A 103 15.05 -9.18 -8.15
C ASP A 103 13.95 -9.96 -7.44
N ASP A 104 13.75 -9.65 -6.17
CA ASP A 104 12.67 -10.19 -5.37
C ASP A 104 11.31 -9.69 -5.84
N LYS A 105 10.29 -10.52 -5.60
CA LYS A 105 8.90 -10.16 -5.89
C LYS A 105 8.43 -9.01 -5.01
N ALA A 106 7.53 -8.19 -5.53
CA ALA A 106 7.00 -7.02 -4.86
C ALA A 106 6.37 -7.37 -3.49
N MET A 107 5.69 -8.52 -3.42
CA MET A 107 5.09 -9.04 -2.19
C MET A 107 6.11 -9.35 -1.09
N THR A 108 7.33 -9.73 -1.47
CA THR A 108 8.43 -10.02 -0.53
C THR A 108 9.12 -8.75 -0.06
N LEU A 109 9.23 -7.74 -0.95
CA LEU A 109 9.96 -6.51 -0.71
C LEU A 109 9.23 -5.50 0.19
N ALA A 110 7.92 -5.65 0.38
CA ALA A 110 7.13 -4.69 1.16
C ALA A 110 7.66 -4.60 2.59
N TYR A 111 8.12 -3.41 2.98
CA TYR A 111 8.70 -3.15 4.30
C TYR A 111 7.95 -2.05 5.04
N ALA A 112 7.56 -0.99 4.34
CA ALA A 112 6.75 0.10 4.89
C ALA A 112 5.72 0.60 3.88
N ALA A 113 4.71 1.32 4.37
CA ALA A 113 3.81 2.09 3.53
C ALA A 113 3.53 3.46 4.15
N LYS A 114 3.45 4.47 3.31
CA LYS A 114 3.13 5.84 3.70
C LYS A 114 1.66 6.12 3.41
N TYR A 115 0.98 6.73 4.36
CA TYR A 115 -0.45 7.02 4.29
C TYR A 115 -0.72 8.47 4.66
N THR A 116 -1.73 9.07 4.05
CA THR A 116 -2.44 10.23 4.58
C THR A 116 -3.80 9.76 5.08
N ILE A 117 -4.14 10.13 6.31
CA ILE A 117 -5.35 9.67 6.99
C ILE A 117 -6.05 10.86 7.61
N LYS A 118 -7.37 10.92 7.41
CA LYS A 118 -8.29 11.84 8.07
C LYS A 118 -9.57 11.12 8.47
N PHE A 119 -10.34 11.71 9.38
CA PHE A 119 -11.72 11.26 9.58
C PHE A 119 -12.59 11.77 8.42
N ARG A 120 -13.56 10.96 8.01
CA ARG A 120 -14.63 11.41 7.12
C ARG A 120 -15.50 12.41 7.87
N GLU A 121 -15.92 13.46 7.18
CA GLU A 121 -16.55 14.60 7.84
C GLU A 121 -17.80 14.26 8.65
N SER A 122 -18.62 13.33 8.15
CA SER A 122 -19.82 12.86 8.84
C SER A 122 -19.55 11.90 10.01
N LEU A 123 -18.30 11.46 10.21
CA LEU A 123 -17.88 10.47 11.21
C LEU A 123 -16.69 10.98 12.05
N LYS A 124 -16.44 12.29 12.00
CA LYS A 124 -15.40 12.93 12.80
C LYS A 124 -15.80 12.88 14.28
N PRO A 125 -14.86 12.60 15.20
CA PRO A 125 -15.13 12.71 16.62
C PRO A 125 -15.48 14.15 17.05
N ASP A 126 -16.27 14.28 18.11
CA ASP A 126 -16.67 15.56 18.71
C ASP A 126 -15.58 16.15 19.63
N PHE A 127 -14.32 15.98 19.27
CA PHE A 127 -13.17 16.54 19.97
C PHE A 127 -12.03 16.81 18.98
N ASP A 128 -11.07 17.64 19.38
CA ASP A 128 -9.85 17.89 18.61
C ASP A 128 -8.98 16.62 18.56
N TRP A 129 -9.24 15.80 17.54
CA TRP A 129 -8.56 14.53 17.41
C TRP A 129 -7.10 14.68 17.03
N ILE A 130 -6.69 15.77 16.37
CA ILE A 130 -5.29 16.00 15.97
C ILE A 130 -4.44 16.17 17.23
N SER A 131 -4.83 17.11 18.11
CA SER A 131 -4.12 17.36 19.36
C SER A 131 -4.13 16.13 20.28
N GLU A 132 -5.26 15.43 20.35
CA GLU A 132 -5.37 14.21 21.17
C GLU A 132 -4.58 13.04 20.58
N PHE A 133 -4.47 12.93 19.25
CA PHE A 133 -3.67 11.89 18.60
C PHE A 133 -2.17 12.16 18.76
N LYS A 134 -1.71 13.41 18.74
CA LYS A 134 -0.33 13.77 19.12
C LYS A 134 0.02 13.25 20.52
N LYS A 135 -0.80 13.59 21.53
CA LYS A 135 -0.64 13.09 22.90
C LYS A 135 -0.66 11.56 22.98
N TYR A 136 -1.52 10.92 22.18
CA TYR A 136 -1.57 9.46 22.11
C TYR A 136 -0.25 8.91 21.56
N LEU A 137 0.26 9.47 20.46
CA LEU A 137 1.53 9.07 19.85
C LEU A 137 2.75 9.35 20.74
N ASP A 138 2.68 10.27 21.71
CA ASP A 138 3.77 10.57 22.64
C ASP A 138 3.99 9.50 23.72
N ASN A 139 3.05 8.57 23.91
CA ASN A 139 3.24 7.48 24.86
C ASN A 139 4.41 6.56 24.45
N ASP A 140 5.08 5.99 25.45
CA ASP A 140 6.21 5.06 25.25
C ASP A 140 5.78 3.74 24.60
N THR A 141 4.52 3.33 24.83
CA THR A 141 3.92 2.13 24.26
C THR A 141 2.51 2.41 23.78
N LEU A 142 2.10 1.72 22.71
CA LEU A 142 0.77 1.81 22.10
C LEU A 142 0.18 0.40 21.97
N PRO A 143 -0.37 -0.17 23.06
CA PRO A 143 -0.85 -1.55 23.05
C PRO A 143 -2.11 -1.71 22.18
N ALA A 144 -2.17 -2.80 21.43
CA ALA A 144 -3.35 -3.20 20.67
C ALA A 144 -3.52 -4.72 20.63
N MET A 145 -4.79 -5.17 20.64
CA MET A 145 -5.13 -6.57 20.46
C MET A 145 -5.23 -6.89 18.96
N LYS A 146 -4.34 -7.76 18.48
CA LYS A 146 -4.35 -8.25 17.10
C LYS A 146 -4.95 -9.67 17.07
N LYS A 147 -6.03 -9.84 16.29
CA LYS A 147 -6.58 -11.17 15.99
C LYS A 147 -5.60 -11.96 15.11
N THR A 148 -5.37 -13.20 15.49
CA THR A 148 -4.52 -14.18 14.80
C THR A 148 -5.32 -15.45 14.52
N LYS A 149 -4.75 -16.37 13.73
CA LYS A 149 -5.38 -17.68 13.50
C LYS A 149 -5.55 -18.50 14.78
N SER A 150 -4.74 -18.26 15.81
CA SER A 150 -4.70 -19.01 17.07
C SER A 150 -5.29 -18.26 18.26
N GLY A 151 -6.03 -17.17 18.03
CA GLY A 151 -6.62 -16.34 19.09
C GLY A 151 -6.18 -14.88 18.99
N GLU A 152 -6.16 -14.16 20.11
CA GLU A 152 -5.75 -12.75 20.14
C GLU A 152 -4.35 -12.63 20.76
N LYS A 153 -3.53 -11.73 20.20
CA LYS A 153 -2.21 -11.41 20.72
C LYS A 153 -2.11 -9.91 20.93
N GLU A 154 -1.68 -9.51 22.12
CA GLU A 154 -1.30 -8.13 22.38
C GLU A 154 0.01 -7.80 21.67
N ILE A 155 0.03 -6.66 21.00
CA ILE A 155 1.22 -6.11 20.35
C ILE A 155 1.41 -4.67 20.80
N ASP A 156 2.65 -4.20 20.81
CA ASP A 156 2.95 -2.77 20.87
C ASP A 156 3.07 -2.21 19.45
N MET A 157 2.25 -1.22 19.12
CA MET A 157 2.25 -0.56 17.82
C MET A 157 3.33 0.51 17.69
N LYS A 158 3.88 1.02 18.80
CA LYS A 158 4.83 2.14 18.79
C LYS A 158 6.05 1.89 17.88
N PRO A 159 6.73 0.72 17.93
CA PRO A 159 7.90 0.45 17.08
C PRO A 159 7.55 0.27 15.59
N MET A 160 6.26 0.17 15.26
CA MET A 160 5.77 -0.05 13.90
C MET A 160 5.40 1.27 13.19
N ILE A 161 5.56 2.41 13.86
CA ILE A 161 5.38 3.76 13.33
C ILE A 161 6.78 4.34 13.10
N PHE A 162 7.18 4.43 11.84
CA PHE A 162 8.54 4.83 11.45
C PHE A 162 8.69 6.35 11.35
N ASP A 163 7.64 7.04 10.94
CA ASP A 163 7.61 8.50 10.84
C ASP A 163 6.17 9.00 10.83
N TYR A 164 5.97 10.25 11.22
CA TYR A 164 4.67 10.91 11.14
C TYR A 164 4.76 12.43 11.07
N SER A 165 3.79 13.05 10.41
CA SER A 165 3.63 14.50 10.36
C SER A 165 2.15 14.87 10.35
N PHE A 166 1.83 16.05 10.86
CA PHE A 166 0.47 16.54 10.99
C PHE A 166 0.24 17.72 10.06
N ASP A 167 -0.95 17.76 9.46
CA ASP A 167 -1.50 18.92 8.77
C ASP A 167 -2.72 19.37 9.56
N GLU A 168 -2.55 20.44 10.34
CA GLU A 168 -3.59 20.99 11.20
C GLU A 168 -4.67 21.74 10.41
N GLU A 169 -4.31 22.31 9.26
CA GLU A 169 -5.24 23.05 8.40
C GLU A 169 -6.24 22.11 7.73
N ASN A 170 -5.75 21.00 7.19
CA ASN A 170 -6.58 19.98 6.52
C ASN A 170 -7.05 18.86 7.47
N GLU A 171 -6.75 18.98 8.76
CA GLU A 171 -7.00 17.98 9.79
C GLU A 171 -6.68 16.57 9.28
N SER A 172 -5.39 16.34 9.02
CA SER A 172 -4.91 15.05 8.57
C SER A 172 -3.56 14.70 9.20
N VAL A 173 -3.25 13.40 9.20
CA VAL A 173 -1.94 12.89 9.60
C VAL A 173 -1.34 12.08 8.47
N THR A 174 -0.07 12.33 8.20
CA THR A 174 0.74 11.49 7.32
C THR A 174 1.55 10.53 8.18
N LEU A 175 1.45 9.23 7.93
CA LEU A 175 2.06 8.16 8.72
C LEU A 175 2.89 7.25 7.81
N LEU A 176 4.13 6.97 8.21
CA LEU A 176 4.93 5.90 7.63
C LEU A 176 4.88 4.70 8.58
N LEU A 177 4.25 3.61 8.13
CA LEU A 177 3.93 2.45 8.96
C LEU A 177 4.63 1.19 8.43
N SER A 178 5.01 0.30 9.34
CA SER A 178 5.54 -1.02 9.00
C SER A 178 4.52 -1.86 8.20
N MET A 179 5.00 -2.50 7.12
CA MET A 179 4.23 -3.36 6.20
C MET A 179 5.00 -4.63 5.83
N SER A 180 5.89 -5.10 6.69
CA SER A 180 6.65 -6.33 6.44
C SER A 180 5.82 -7.60 6.74
N SER A 181 6.30 -8.73 6.22
CA SER A 181 5.75 -10.06 6.53
C SER A 181 5.81 -10.42 8.02
N LEU A 182 6.80 -9.87 8.75
CA LEU A 182 6.98 -10.06 10.19
C LEU A 182 6.07 -9.15 11.01
N ALA A 183 5.96 -7.90 10.60
CA ALA A 183 5.26 -6.85 11.32
C ALA A 183 4.54 -5.93 10.31
N THR A 184 3.21 -5.86 10.41
CA THR A 184 2.37 -4.95 9.62
C THR A 184 1.41 -4.22 10.54
N LEU A 185 1.43 -2.89 10.51
CA LEU A 185 0.51 -2.01 11.23
C LEU A 185 -0.46 -1.38 10.23
N LYS A 186 -1.75 -1.74 10.33
CA LYS A 186 -2.80 -1.13 9.52
C LYS A 186 -3.27 0.18 10.15
N PRO A 187 -3.55 1.24 9.37
CA PRO A 187 -4.14 2.48 9.88
C PRO A 187 -5.35 2.27 10.79
N ALA A 188 -6.28 1.40 10.40
CA ALA A 188 -7.48 1.11 11.18
C ALA A 188 -7.17 0.51 12.58
N LEU A 189 -6.07 -0.25 12.72
CA LEU A 189 -5.68 -0.80 14.02
C LEU A 189 -5.12 0.30 14.93
N LEU A 190 -4.27 1.18 14.38
CA LEU A 190 -3.68 2.31 15.10
C LEU A 190 -4.76 3.28 15.59
N PHE A 191 -5.64 3.71 14.68
CA PHE A 191 -6.77 4.58 15.03
C PHE A 191 -7.79 3.87 15.93
N GLY A 192 -7.95 2.55 15.81
CA GLY A 192 -8.77 1.77 16.72
C GLY A 192 -8.23 1.82 18.15
N GLY A 193 -6.91 1.68 18.33
CA GLY A 193 -6.23 1.84 19.61
C GLY A 193 -6.37 3.26 20.18
N PHE A 194 -6.20 4.28 19.33
CA PHE A 194 -6.41 5.68 19.69
C PHE A 194 -7.84 5.95 20.19
N MET A 195 -8.86 5.60 19.41
CA MET A 195 -10.26 5.83 19.80
C MET A 195 -10.62 5.06 21.06
N LYS A 196 -10.13 3.82 21.20
CA LYS A 196 -10.33 3.02 22.41
C LYS A 196 -9.72 3.66 23.64
N SER A 197 -8.57 4.35 23.52
CA SER A 197 -7.97 5.12 24.63
C SER A 197 -8.86 6.28 25.11
N LYS A 198 -9.80 6.72 24.27
CA LYS A 198 -10.83 7.72 24.59
C LYS A 198 -12.17 7.10 25.00
N GLY A 199 -12.24 5.78 25.15
CA GLY A 199 -13.47 5.06 25.46
C GLY A 199 -14.46 4.96 24.29
N ILE A 200 -14.00 5.16 23.06
CA ILE A 200 -14.85 5.19 21.85
C ILE A 200 -14.45 4.05 20.91
N GLU A 201 -15.44 3.37 20.34
CA GLU A 201 -15.19 2.38 19.30
C GLU A 201 -15.08 3.06 17.93
N LEU A 202 -14.02 2.73 17.18
CA LEU A 202 -13.82 3.26 15.83
C LEU A 202 -14.82 2.63 14.87
N ASN A 203 -15.64 3.45 14.20
CA ASN A 203 -16.47 2.97 13.10
C ASN A 203 -15.58 2.52 11.92
N ASN A 204 -15.83 1.33 11.38
CA ASN A 204 -15.03 0.70 10.31
C ASN A 204 -14.80 1.59 9.07
N ASN A 205 -15.72 2.52 8.79
CA ASN A 205 -15.65 3.42 7.63
C ASN A 205 -15.33 4.88 8.01
N ALA A 206 -15.00 5.15 9.28
CA ALA A 206 -14.74 6.51 9.78
C ALA A 206 -13.54 7.16 9.12
N LEU A 207 -12.55 6.38 8.70
CA LEU A 207 -11.31 6.88 8.14
C LEU A 207 -11.41 7.04 6.62
N ASP A 208 -10.94 8.17 6.13
CA ASP A 208 -10.53 8.32 4.74
C ASP A 208 -9.03 8.06 4.66
N ILE A 209 -8.67 6.94 4.02
CA ILE A 209 -7.29 6.46 3.95
C ILE A 209 -6.82 6.59 2.50
N HIS A 210 -5.72 7.30 2.33
CA HIS A 210 -4.99 7.37 1.07
C HIS A 210 -3.58 6.81 1.29
N ARG A 211 -3.19 5.76 0.55
CA ARG A 211 -1.81 5.24 0.58
C ARG A 211 -0.99 5.98 -0.47
N ILE A 212 0.02 6.71 -0.02
CA ILE A 212 0.91 7.45 -0.92
C ILE A 212 1.81 6.47 -1.68
N ASP A 213 2.48 5.56 -0.97
CA ASP A 213 3.37 4.58 -1.60
C ASP A 213 3.71 3.38 -0.70
N ILE A 214 4.33 2.36 -1.30
CA ILE A 214 4.92 1.19 -0.62
C ILE A 214 6.43 1.21 -0.82
N TYR A 215 7.16 0.95 0.25
CA TYR A 215 8.61 1.06 0.31
C TYR A 215 9.27 -0.28 0.62
N LYS A 216 10.42 -0.52 -0.01
CA LYS A 216 11.33 -1.63 0.30
C LYS A 216 12.44 -1.15 1.22
N LEU A 217 12.99 -2.05 2.02
CA LEU A 217 14.21 -1.80 2.78
C LEU A 217 15.42 -1.99 1.86
N CYS A 218 16.38 -1.08 1.94
CA CYS A 218 17.63 -1.13 1.22
C CYS A 218 18.81 -1.07 2.18
N ASP A 219 19.78 -1.95 1.94
CA ASP A 219 21.05 -1.96 2.64
C ASP A 219 21.98 -0.89 2.05
N GLY A 220 22.64 -0.15 2.93
CA GLY A 220 23.65 0.85 2.62
C GLY A 220 24.45 1.19 3.88
N ASP A 221 25.36 2.16 3.82
CA ASP A 221 26.10 2.63 5.01
C ASP A 221 25.19 3.00 6.18
N LYS A 222 23.98 3.47 5.84
CA LYS A 222 22.83 3.57 6.75
C LYS A 222 21.61 2.93 6.08
N PRO A 223 20.84 2.07 6.77
CA PRO A 223 19.60 1.52 6.23
C PRO A 223 18.62 2.63 5.83
N TYR A 224 18.01 2.47 4.66
CA TYR A 224 16.99 3.39 4.16
C TYR A 224 15.88 2.62 3.46
N ILE A 225 14.76 3.29 3.24
CA ILE A 225 13.64 2.74 2.47
C ILE A 225 13.39 3.61 1.23
N GLU A 226 12.97 2.98 0.14
CA GLU A 226 12.62 3.67 -1.11
C GLU A 226 11.43 3.00 -1.79
N PRO A 227 10.67 3.71 -2.65
CA PRO A 227 9.64 3.10 -3.47
C PRO A 227 10.19 1.97 -4.34
N PHE A 228 9.35 1.00 -4.73
CA PHE A 228 9.85 -0.15 -5.50
C PHE A 228 10.31 0.20 -6.92
N ILE A 229 9.78 1.28 -7.47
CA ILE A 229 10.26 1.91 -8.70
C ILE A 229 10.66 3.33 -8.30
N THR A 230 11.94 3.63 -8.43
CA THR A 230 12.48 4.97 -8.17
C THR A 230 13.42 5.35 -9.29
N ASP A 231 13.17 6.54 -9.85
CA ASP A 231 14.09 7.20 -10.78
C ASP A 231 14.81 8.37 -10.08
N ASP A 232 14.52 8.60 -8.80
CA ASP A 232 14.98 9.77 -8.04
C ASP A 232 15.30 9.42 -6.58
N ILE A 233 16.57 9.63 -6.20
CA ILE A 233 17.10 9.41 -4.85
C ILE A 233 16.43 10.30 -3.79
N THR A 234 15.74 11.38 -4.16
CA THR A 234 15.02 12.27 -3.21
C THR A 234 13.83 11.56 -2.55
N THR A 235 13.40 10.41 -3.08
CA THR A 235 12.31 9.59 -2.54
C THR A 235 12.74 8.62 -1.43
N ARG A 236 14.02 8.66 -1.02
CA ARG A 236 14.59 7.81 0.03
C ARG A 236 14.31 8.36 1.42
N PHE A 237 13.85 7.49 2.32
CA PHE A 237 13.69 7.79 3.75
C PHE A 237 14.74 7.00 4.53
N TYR A 238 15.67 7.69 5.18
CA TYR A 238 16.66 7.05 6.03
C TYR A 238 16.03 6.66 7.36
N LEU A 239 16.23 5.41 7.77
CA LEU A 239 15.73 4.94 9.06
C LEU A 239 16.71 5.41 10.14
N ASN A 240 16.19 6.02 11.19
CA ASN A 240 16.97 6.27 12.40
C ASN A 240 17.13 4.92 13.12
N VAL A 241 18.33 4.34 13.02
CA VAL A 241 18.72 3.12 13.76
C VAL A 241 19.25 3.51 15.13
#